data_AF-A0A8S3RVI5-F1
#
_entry.id   AF-A0A8S3RVI5-F1
#
_cell.length_a   1.000
_cell.length_b   1.000
_cell.length_c   1.000
_cell.angle_alpha   90.00
_cell.angle_beta   90.00
_cell.angle_gamma   90.00
#
_symmetry.space_group_name_H-M   'P 1'
#
loop_
_entity.id
_entity.type
_entity.pdbx_description
1 polymer ?
#
loop_
_entity_poly.entity_id
_entity_poly.type
_entity_poly.pdbx_seq_one_letter_code
_entity_poly.pdbx_strand_id
1 'polypeptide(L)'
;MCKKSGGIAVIFKKSLETSLTFLSSESQFVQWMKVTKSIFGLQNDVIVGCIYIPPEGSKYSNLEAFDEIENELMSLKKVSDVHTALIGDFNAKTGILNDFVLADETLLDLFHLDTDNEIISYMLDYENLKSYNIPLQRVTQCSCQPNTYGYKLLNCCKKLNMYIANSRIGVDKGVGKLPCKNTSVVDYLLLSSKLFTLVKEFEIQQFDPLLSDVHSAIHITLKSQSTSHKNNSVTSDQTPKTRWHDNKRNQFVNTVHNKKEQLSAILNDLHILHSSDHCTQHEIDKVVDSIGEILVSSANETFIKKHALQHKELTRNHGIQNSVTMLEKNFTKQENNTIYYSVQAPV
;
A
#
# COMPACT_ATOMS: atom_id res chain seq x y z
N MET A 1 10.12 0.97 3.20
CA MET A 1 10.79 -0.27 3.67
C MET A 1 10.32 -1.40 2.77
N CYS A 2 11.21 -2.29 2.33
CA CYS A 2 10.89 -3.42 1.46
C CYS A 2 11.23 -4.73 2.20
N LYS A 3 10.33 -5.73 2.17
CA LYS A 3 10.67 -7.08 2.66
C LYS A 3 11.61 -7.76 1.65
N LYS A 4 12.58 -8.55 2.16
CA LYS A 4 13.57 -9.27 1.35
C LYS A 4 12.96 -10.41 0.50
N SER A 5 11.74 -10.87 0.79
CA SER A 5 10.96 -11.80 -0.03
C SER A 5 9.47 -11.44 0.02
N GLY A 6 8.76 -11.62 -1.10
CA GLY A 6 7.29 -11.40 -1.21
C GLY A 6 6.84 -10.09 -1.88
N GLY A 7 7.75 -9.20 -2.30
CA GLY A 7 7.42 -8.08 -3.21
C GLY A 7 6.57 -6.93 -2.62
N ILE A 8 6.40 -6.86 -1.30
CA ILE A 8 5.64 -5.77 -0.66
C ILE A 8 6.57 -4.60 -0.31
N ALA A 9 6.22 -3.41 -0.79
CA ALA A 9 6.87 -2.16 -0.45
C ALA A 9 5.87 -1.17 0.16
N VAL A 10 6.24 -0.59 1.30
CA VAL A 10 5.49 0.51 1.93
C VAL A 10 6.31 1.78 1.82
N ILE A 11 5.73 2.79 1.17
CA ILE A 11 6.32 4.11 0.94
C ILE A 11 5.47 5.14 1.67
N PHE A 12 6.11 5.95 2.51
CA PHE A 12 5.43 6.99 3.29
C PHE A 12 6.21 8.30 3.24
N LYS A 13 5.49 9.42 3.40
CA LYS A 13 6.10 10.74 3.51
C LYS A 13 6.90 10.80 4.82
N LYS A 14 8.13 11.34 4.77
CA LYS A 14 9.01 11.48 5.95
C LYS A 14 8.34 12.19 7.13
N SER A 15 7.39 13.09 6.88
CA SER A 15 6.61 13.75 7.95
C SER A 15 5.79 12.79 8.81
N LEU A 16 5.50 11.57 8.34
CA LEU A 16 4.76 10.54 9.07
C LEU A 16 5.68 9.59 9.86
N GLU A 17 7.01 9.71 9.72
CA GLU A 17 7.99 8.78 10.31
C GLU A 17 7.81 8.60 11.83
N THR A 18 7.50 9.67 12.55
CA THR A 18 7.30 9.63 14.01
C THR A 18 5.96 9.05 14.44
N SER A 19 5.01 8.92 13.51
CA SER A 19 3.66 8.44 13.76
C SER A 19 3.41 7.04 13.20
N LEU A 20 4.44 6.43 12.63
CA LEU A 20 4.42 5.10 12.05
C LEU A 20 5.42 4.21 12.77
N THR A 21 5.01 2.99 13.10
CA THR A 21 5.89 1.97 13.66
C THR A 21 5.69 0.69 12.87
N PHE A 22 6.73 0.21 12.20
CA PHE A 22 6.67 -1.09 11.53
C PHE A 22 6.71 -2.20 12.57
N LEU A 23 5.83 -3.19 12.40
CA LEU A 23 5.78 -4.36 13.28
C LEU A 23 6.43 -5.54 12.57
N SER A 24 7.11 -6.38 13.34
CA SER A 24 7.64 -7.65 12.82
C SER A 24 6.48 -8.56 12.40
N SER A 25 6.70 -9.31 11.34
CA SER A 25 5.76 -10.29 10.80
C SER A 25 6.58 -11.50 10.35
N GLU A 26 6.15 -12.67 10.77
CA GLU A 26 6.72 -13.96 10.37
C GLU A 26 6.17 -14.38 9.01
N SER A 27 4.95 -13.97 8.68
CA SER A 27 4.34 -14.19 7.38
C SER A 27 4.99 -13.35 6.29
N GLN A 28 5.25 -13.95 5.13
CA GLN A 28 5.75 -13.23 3.94
C GLN A 28 4.65 -12.49 3.18
N PHE A 29 3.37 -12.75 3.50
CA PHE A 29 2.21 -12.24 2.77
C PHE A 29 1.70 -10.89 3.28
N VAL A 30 2.21 -10.42 4.42
CA VAL A 30 1.79 -9.15 5.04
C VAL A 30 2.99 -8.33 5.54
N GLN A 31 2.91 -7.01 5.34
CA GLN A 31 3.73 -6.05 6.07
C GLN A 31 2.84 -5.22 7.01
N TRP A 32 3.03 -5.41 8.30
CA TRP A 32 2.32 -4.65 9.33
C TRP A 32 2.98 -3.30 9.60
N MET A 33 2.15 -2.29 9.79
CA MET A 33 2.52 -1.02 10.38
C MET A 33 1.45 -0.56 11.36
N LYS A 34 1.89 0.06 12.45
CA LYS A 34 1.02 0.75 13.40
C LYS A 34 1.06 2.24 13.12
N VAL A 35 -0.11 2.85 13.04
CA VAL A 35 -0.31 4.29 12.86
C VAL A 35 -0.86 4.87 14.15
N THR A 36 -0.21 5.89 14.69
CA THR A 36 -0.61 6.48 15.98
C THR A 36 -2.01 7.09 15.89
N LYS A 37 -2.81 6.81 16.93
CA LYS A 37 -4.18 7.32 17.10
C LYS A 37 -4.35 8.83 16.94
N SER A 38 -3.31 9.60 17.28
CA SER A 38 -3.28 11.06 17.19
C SER A 38 -3.45 11.57 15.76
N ILE A 39 -3.02 10.80 14.74
CA ILE A 39 -3.24 11.16 13.33
C ILE A 39 -4.74 11.24 13.03
N PHE A 40 -5.53 10.33 13.60
CA PHE A 40 -6.95 10.17 13.28
C PHE A 40 -7.88 10.78 14.32
N GLY A 41 -7.37 11.20 15.48
CA GLY A 41 -8.17 11.61 16.63
C GLY A 41 -8.96 10.46 17.25
N LEU A 42 -8.40 9.25 17.23
CA LEU A 42 -8.99 8.06 17.83
C LEU A 42 -8.48 7.86 19.27
N GLN A 43 -9.18 7.01 20.01
CA GLN A 43 -8.73 6.56 21.34
C GLN A 43 -7.64 5.48 21.26
N ASN A 44 -7.64 4.72 20.16
CA ASN A 44 -6.79 3.56 19.91
C ASN A 44 -5.98 3.72 18.63
N ASP A 45 -4.79 3.12 18.60
CA ASP A 45 -3.94 3.09 17.41
C ASP A 45 -4.60 2.27 16.29
N VAL A 46 -4.13 2.48 15.06
CA VAL A 46 -4.60 1.73 13.89
C VAL A 46 -3.50 0.81 13.39
N ILE A 47 -3.81 -0.48 13.25
CA ILE A 47 -2.95 -1.45 12.58
C ILE A 47 -3.31 -1.49 11.10
N VAL A 48 -2.32 -1.36 10.24
CA VAL A 48 -2.46 -1.49 8.79
C VAL A 48 -1.62 -2.65 8.31
N GLY A 49 -2.25 -3.61 7.65
CA GLY A 49 -1.59 -4.72 6.96
C GLY A 49 -1.59 -4.49 5.46
N CYS A 50 -0.41 -4.36 4.86
CA CYS A 50 -0.25 -4.35 3.41
C CYS A 50 -0.08 -5.79 2.93
N ILE A 51 -0.95 -6.26 2.06
CA ILE A 51 -1.11 -7.68 1.70
C ILE A 51 -0.70 -7.95 0.26
N TYR A 52 0.00 -9.07 0.06
CA TYR A 52 0.13 -9.72 -1.23
C TYR A 52 0.07 -11.24 -1.03
N ILE A 53 -0.97 -11.86 -1.56
CA ILE A 53 -1.13 -13.31 -1.58
C ILE A 53 -1.00 -13.77 -3.04
N PRO A 54 -0.03 -14.63 -3.39
CA PRO A 54 0.14 -15.11 -4.76
C PRO A 54 -1.13 -15.81 -5.30
N PRO A 55 -1.38 -15.78 -6.62
CA PRO A 55 -2.56 -16.42 -7.21
C PRO A 55 -2.66 -17.93 -6.90
N GLU A 56 -3.90 -18.42 -6.79
CA GLU A 56 -4.19 -19.84 -6.61
C GLU A 56 -3.59 -20.66 -7.77
N GLY A 57 -2.86 -21.73 -7.44
CA GLY A 57 -2.18 -22.57 -8.43
C GLY A 57 -0.83 -22.04 -8.92
N SER A 58 -0.39 -20.87 -8.48
CA SER A 58 0.99 -20.42 -8.72
C SER A 58 2.00 -21.24 -7.89
N LYS A 59 3.28 -21.23 -8.32
CA LYS A 59 4.38 -21.89 -7.59
C LYS A 59 4.53 -21.40 -6.14
N TYR A 60 4.11 -20.16 -5.88
CA TYR A 60 4.19 -19.50 -4.57
C TYR A 60 2.85 -19.51 -3.82
N SER A 61 1.83 -20.17 -4.36
CA SER A 61 0.53 -20.26 -3.72
C SER A 61 0.63 -20.97 -2.36
N ASN A 62 -0.02 -20.41 -1.35
CA ASN A 62 -0.09 -21.00 -0.02
C ASN A 62 -1.54 -20.93 0.46
N LEU A 63 -2.15 -22.09 0.74
CA LEU A 63 -3.53 -22.16 1.26
C LEU A 63 -3.63 -21.64 2.69
N GLU A 64 -2.54 -21.65 3.44
CA GLU A 64 -2.45 -21.20 4.84
C GLU A 64 -2.19 -19.69 4.96
N ALA A 65 -1.95 -18.97 3.86
CA ALA A 65 -1.64 -17.54 3.87
C ALA A 65 -2.69 -16.71 4.65
N PHE A 66 -3.97 -17.04 4.48
CA PHE A 66 -5.06 -16.37 5.21
C PHE A 66 -5.05 -16.70 6.69
N ASP A 67 -4.73 -17.95 7.05
CA ASP A 67 -4.67 -18.42 8.43
C ASP A 67 -3.46 -17.81 9.17
N GLU A 68 -2.32 -17.66 8.48
CA GLU A 68 -1.14 -16.91 8.98
C GLU A 68 -1.49 -15.44 9.29
N ILE A 69 -2.09 -14.73 8.34
CA ILE A 69 -2.49 -13.32 8.50
C ILE A 69 -3.51 -13.17 9.63
N GLU A 70 -4.49 -14.08 9.70
CA GLU A 70 -5.50 -14.13 10.77
C GLU A 70 -4.85 -14.29 12.14
N ASN A 71 -3.95 -15.27 12.30
CA ASN A 71 -3.26 -15.55 13.56
C ASN A 71 -2.35 -14.41 14.01
N GLU A 72 -1.62 -13.78 13.09
CA GLU A 72 -0.81 -12.60 13.39
C GLU A 72 -1.69 -11.44 13.85
N LEU A 73 -2.79 -11.14 13.14
CA LEU A 73 -3.67 -10.05 13.53
C LEU A 73 -4.33 -10.31 14.89
N MET A 74 -4.78 -11.54 15.14
CA MET A 74 -5.34 -11.92 16.44
C MET A 74 -4.33 -11.73 17.57
N SER A 75 -3.05 -12.03 17.32
CA SER A 75 -1.97 -11.81 18.29
C SER A 75 -1.75 -10.32 18.55
N LEU A 76 -1.79 -9.48 17.50
CA LEU A 76 -1.70 -8.02 17.63
C LEU A 76 -2.88 -7.43 18.41
N LYS A 77 -4.11 -7.92 18.17
CA LYS A 77 -5.33 -7.49 18.87
C LYS A 77 -5.35 -7.89 20.35
N LYS A 78 -4.69 -9.00 20.74
CA LYS A 78 -4.57 -9.41 22.15
C LYS A 78 -3.74 -8.44 22.99
N VAL A 79 -2.74 -7.80 22.38
CA VAL A 79 -1.81 -6.90 23.08
C VAL A 79 -2.42 -5.51 23.29
N SER A 80 -3.33 -5.10 22.40
CA SER A 80 -3.96 -3.78 22.45
C SER A 80 -5.28 -3.79 21.70
N ASP A 81 -6.30 -3.13 22.27
CA ASP A 81 -7.51 -2.81 21.52
C ASP A 81 -7.16 -1.83 20.39
N VAL A 82 -7.25 -2.29 19.15
CA VAL A 82 -6.80 -1.58 17.95
C VAL A 82 -7.82 -1.70 16.84
N HIS A 83 -7.97 -0.63 16.08
CA HIS A 83 -8.69 -0.69 14.81
C HIS A 83 -7.76 -1.24 13.72
N THR A 84 -8.33 -1.92 12.72
CA THR A 84 -7.52 -2.60 11.70
C THR A 84 -7.98 -2.25 10.29
N ALA A 85 -7.01 -1.96 9.42
CA ALA A 85 -7.18 -1.91 7.98
C ALA A 85 -6.27 -2.94 7.30
N LEU A 86 -6.77 -3.72 6.36
CA LEU A 86 -5.95 -4.53 5.47
C LEU A 86 -6.14 -4.03 4.03
N ILE A 87 -5.06 -3.96 3.27
CA ILE A 87 -5.09 -3.44 1.92
C ILE A 87 -4.09 -4.17 1.02
N GLY A 88 -4.50 -4.51 -0.20
CA GLY A 88 -3.61 -5.08 -1.20
C GLY A 88 -4.28 -6.14 -2.04
N ASP A 89 -3.44 -6.94 -2.71
CA ASP A 89 -3.88 -8.01 -3.61
C ASP A 89 -3.98 -9.34 -2.84
N PHE A 90 -5.22 -9.80 -2.68
CA PHE A 90 -5.50 -11.06 -2.00
C PHE A 90 -5.61 -12.25 -2.98
N ASN A 91 -5.62 -11.99 -4.29
CA ASN A 91 -5.95 -12.97 -5.33
C ASN A 91 -7.23 -13.79 -5.03
N ALA A 92 -8.16 -13.19 -4.28
CA ALA A 92 -9.36 -13.81 -3.76
C ALA A 92 -10.60 -13.28 -4.48
N LYS A 93 -11.34 -14.13 -5.19
CA LYS A 93 -12.59 -13.75 -5.83
C LYS A 93 -13.72 -14.04 -4.85
N THR A 94 -14.38 -13.01 -4.32
CA THR A 94 -15.42 -13.17 -3.30
C THR A 94 -16.84 -13.07 -3.85
N GLY A 95 -17.01 -12.56 -5.07
CA GLY A 95 -18.31 -12.21 -5.64
C GLY A 95 -19.06 -11.24 -4.74
N ILE A 96 -20.36 -11.49 -4.54
CA ILE A 96 -21.26 -10.72 -3.65
C ILE A 96 -21.52 -11.42 -2.31
N LEU A 97 -20.78 -12.47 -1.98
CA LEU A 97 -20.99 -13.21 -0.74
C LEU A 97 -20.73 -12.32 0.48
N ASN A 98 -21.51 -12.56 1.54
CA ASN A 98 -21.42 -11.84 2.81
C ASN A 98 -20.08 -12.14 3.51
N ASP A 99 -19.42 -11.07 3.93
CA ASP A 99 -18.21 -11.01 4.74
C ASP A 99 -18.50 -10.86 6.25
N PHE A 100 -19.77 -10.95 6.63
CA PHE A 100 -20.27 -10.88 8.00
C PHE A 100 -21.13 -12.09 8.34
N VAL A 101 -21.38 -12.30 9.63
CA VAL A 101 -22.27 -13.35 10.14
C VAL A 101 -23.64 -12.73 10.35
N LEU A 102 -24.68 -13.32 9.75
CA LEU A 102 -26.06 -13.01 10.09
C LEU A 102 -26.41 -13.75 11.38
N ALA A 103 -26.91 -13.04 12.38
CA ALA A 103 -27.44 -13.68 13.56
C ALA A 103 -28.74 -14.39 13.21
N ASP A 104 -28.92 -15.60 13.76
CA ASP A 104 -30.20 -16.29 13.72
C ASP A 104 -31.06 -15.74 14.86
N GLU A 105 -32.12 -15.02 14.51
CA GLU A 105 -33.06 -14.41 15.45
C GLU A 105 -33.61 -15.46 16.45
N THR A 106 -33.84 -16.69 15.98
CA THR A 106 -34.31 -17.81 16.82
C THR A 106 -33.31 -18.18 17.90
N LEU A 107 -32.01 -18.15 17.59
CA LEU A 107 -30.96 -18.44 18.57
C LEU A 107 -30.80 -17.30 19.57
N LEU A 108 -30.87 -16.05 19.11
CA LEU A 108 -30.82 -14.89 20.01
C LEU A 108 -31.95 -14.94 21.04
N ASP A 109 -33.17 -15.23 20.58
CA ASP A 109 -34.35 -15.36 21.42
C ASP A 109 -34.22 -16.55 22.40
N LEU A 110 -33.74 -17.70 21.93
CA LEU A 110 -33.57 -18.91 22.74
C LEU A 110 -32.58 -18.71 23.89
N PHE A 111 -31.50 -17.96 23.66
CA PHE A 111 -30.47 -17.71 24.66
C PHE A 111 -30.72 -16.46 25.51
N HIS A 112 -31.85 -15.77 25.31
CA HIS A 112 -32.19 -14.50 26.00
C HIS A 112 -31.03 -13.50 25.96
N LEU A 113 -30.35 -13.44 24.81
CA LEU A 113 -29.23 -12.54 24.64
C LEU A 113 -29.81 -11.18 24.23
N ASP A 114 -29.76 -10.22 25.14
CA ASP A 114 -30.17 -8.84 24.87
C ASP A 114 -29.05 -8.07 24.14
N THR A 115 -29.40 -7.08 23.32
CA THR A 115 -28.46 -6.29 22.51
C THR A 115 -27.36 -5.58 23.30
N ASP A 116 -27.53 -5.41 24.62
CA ASP A 116 -26.55 -4.81 25.52
C ASP A 116 -25.43 -5.80 25.94
N ASN A 117 -25.52 -7.06 25.54
CA ASN A 117 -24.48 -8.06 25.79
C ASN A 117 -23.26 -7.83 24.88
N GLU A 118 -22.06 -7.76 25.46
CA GLU A 118 -20.80 -7.58 24.72
C GLU A 118 -20.62 -8.63 23.61
N ILE A 119 -21.08 -9.87 23.82
CA ILE A 119 -21.03 -10.94 22.83
C ILE A 119 -21.92 -10.61 21.64
N ILE A 120 -23.14 -10.10 21.88
CA ILE A 120 -24.02 -9.65 20.79
C ILE A 120 -23.42 -8.45 20.09
N SER A 121 -22.92 -7.46 20.84
CA SER A 121 -22.30 -6.28 20.23
C SER A 121 -21.12 -6.66 19.33
N TYR A 122 -20.35 -7.69 19.69
CA TYR A 122 -19.30 -8.24 18.84
C TYR A 122 -19.87 -8.99 17.63
N MET A 123 -20.88 -9.84 17.81
CA MET A 123 -21.51 -10.59 16.71
C MET A 123 -22.24 -9.69 15.70
N LEU A 124 -22.80 -8.58 16.18
CA LEU A 124 -23.57 -7.60 15.41
C LEU A 124 -22.75 -6.35 15.10
N ASP A 125 -21.41 -6.40 15.11
CA ASP A 125 -20.57 -5.24 14.77
C ASP A 125 -20.87 -4.71 13.35
N TYR A 126 -21.44 -5.55 12.47
CA TYR A 126 -21.87 -5.13 11.14
C TYR A 126 -23.03 -4.11 11.19
N GLU A 127 -23.82 -4.05 12.26
CA GLU A 127 -24.88 -3.05 12.44
C GLU A 127 -24.31 -1.62 12.54
N ASN A 128 -23.06 -1.48 13.00
CA ASN A 128 -22.35 -0.21 12.96
C ASN A 128 -22.23 0.32 11.52
N LEU A 129 -22.12 -0.55 10.52
CA LEU A 129 -22.11 -0.11 9.12
C LEU A 129 -23.42 0.60 8.75
N LYS A 130 -24.57 0.09 9.21
CA LYS A 130 -25.87 0.73 8.95
C LYS A 130 -25.97 2.10 9.61
N SER A 131 -25.50 2.23 10.86
CA SER A 131 -25.51 3.52 11.58
C SER A 131 -24.61 4.57 10.89
N TYR A 132 -23.59 4.12 10.16
CA TYR A 132 -22.72 4.96 9.32
C TYR A 132 -23.23 5.16 7.90
N ASN A 133 -24.45 4.71 7.56
CA ASN A 133 -25.03 4.74 6.21
C ASN A 133 -24.17 4.01 5.15
N ILE A 134 -23.52 2.91 5.57
CA ILE A 134 -22.75 2.02 4.72
C ILE A 134 -23.62 0.80 4.37
N PRO A 135 -23.79 0.48 3.07
CA PRO A 135 -24.61 -0.66 2.66
C PRO A 135 -23.95 -1.98 3.08
N LEU A 136 -24.74 -2.88 3.66
CA LEU A 136 -24.27 -4.22 3.99
C LEU A 136 -24.00 -5.05 2.74
N GLN A 137 -24.88 -4.97 1.74
CA GLN A 137 -24.74 -5.75 0.54
C GLN A 137 -23.72 -5.11 -0.40
N ARG A 138 -22.76 -5.92 -0.85
CA ARG A 138 -21.78 -5.52 -1.86
C ARG A 138 -22.36 -5.72 -3.25
N VAL A 139 -21.86 -4.93 -4.18
CA VAL A 139 -22.11 -5.13 -5.61
C VAL A 139 -20.79 -5.32 -6.33
N THR A 140 -20.82 -6.02 -7.45
CA THR A 140 -19.63 -6.21 -8.28
C THR A 140 -20.04 -6.27 -9.74
N GLN A 141 -19.21 -5.71 -10.61
CA GLN A 141 -19.33 -5.89 -12.06
C GLN A 141 -18.77 -7.26 -12.50
N CYS A 142 -18.13 -8.00 -11.60
CA CYS A 142 -17.53 -9.29 -11.93
C CYS A 142 -18.62 -10.35 -12.08
N SER A 143 -18.63 -11.05 -13.20
CA SER A 143 -19.39 -12.29 -13.37
C SER A 143 -18.66 -13.52 -12.82
N CYS A 144 -17.48 -13.34 -12.24
CA CYS A 144 -16.66 -14.41 -11.70
C CYS A 144 -17.29 -15.05 -10.47
N GLN A 145 -17.28 -16.39 -10.45
CA GLN A 145 -17.64 -17.15 -9.27
C GLN A 145 -16.56 -17.03 -8.19
N PRO A 146 -16.93 -17.12 -6.90
CA PRO A 146 -15.95 -17.14 -5.83
C PRO A 146 -14.99 -18.34 -5.95
N ASN A 147 -13.70 -18.12 -5.69
CA ASN A 147 -12.68 -19.18 -5.65
C ASN A 147 -12.33 -19.59 -4.22
N THR A 148 -11.43 -20.58 -4.05
CA THR A 148 -11.01 -21.09 -2.74
C THR A 148 -10.49 -19.97 -1.82
N TYR A 149 -9.65 -19.08 -2.36
CA TYR A 149 -9.16 -17.90 -1.65
C TYR A 149 -10.27 -16.90 -1.30
N GLY A 150 -11.27 -16.75 -2.16
CA GLY A 150 -12.49 -16.00 -1.88
C GLY A 150 -13.19 -16.48 -0.61
N TYR A 151 -13.43 -17.79 -0.50
CA TYR A 151 -14.06 -18.37 0.69
C TYR A 151 -13.19 -18.20 1.95
N LYS A 152 -11.87 -18.36 1.83
CA LYS A 152 -10.93 -18.13 2.94
C LYS A 152 -10.91 -16.66 3.39
N LEU A 153 -10.88 -15.71 2.46
CA LEU A 153 -10.95 -14.28 2.77
C LEU A 153 -12.25 -13.93 3.49
N LEU A 154 -13.40 -14.43 3.02
CA LEU A 154 -14.70 -14.19 3.66
C LEU A 154 -14.76 -14.78 5.07
N ASN A 155 -14.14 -15.93 5.30
CA ASN A 155 -14.03 -16.52 6.63
C ASN A 155 -13.14 -15.67 7.55
N CYS A 156 -12.01 -15.20 7.04
CA CYS A 156 -11.10 -14.28 7.72
C CYS A 156 -11.83 -13.00 8.15
N CYS A 157 -12.60 -12.38 7.24
CA CYS A 157 -13.44 -11.22 7.53
C CYS A 157 -14.41 -11.47 8.70
N LYS A 158 -15.14 -12.58 8.66
CA LYS A 158 -16.14 -12.95 9.68
C LYS A 158 -15.52 -13.16 11.06
N LYS A 159 -14.38 -13.84 11.13
CA LYS A 159 -13.70 -14.09 12.41
C LYS A 159 -13.02 -12.85 12.99
N LEU A 160 -12.59 -11.93 12.13
CA LEU A 160 -11.83 -10.74 12.55
C LEU A 160 -12.72 -9.50 12.70
N ASN A 161 -14.02 -9.60 12.44
CA ASN A 161 -14.97 -8.48 12.29
C ASN A 161 -14.39 -7.38 11.39
N MET A 162 -14.02 -7.79 10.19
CA MET A 162 -13.53 -6.90 9.13
C MET A 162 -14.47 -6.95 7.94
N TYR A 163 -14.64 -5.81 7.30
CA TYR A 163 -15.59 -5.65 6.22
C TYR A 163 -14.89 -5.10 4.98
N ILE A 164 -15.15 -5.72 3.84
CA ILE A 164 -14.69 -5.29 2.53
C ILE A 164 -15.33 -3.94 2.21
N ALA A 165 -14.50 -2.92 1.98
CA ALA A 165 -14.94 -1.57 1.68
C ALA A 165 -15.29 -1.36 0.20
N ASN A 166 -14.68 -2.14 -0.71
CA ASN A 166 -14.98 -2.12 -2.14
C ASN A 166 -16.50 -2.24 -2.36
N SER A 167 -17.03 -1.45 -3.28
CA SER A 167 -18.47 -1.27 -3.58
C SER A 167 -19.35 -0.64 -2.49
N ARG A 168 -18.84 -0.40 -1.27
CA ARG A 168 -19.65 0.13 -0.15
C ARG A 168 -19.47 1.62 0.09
N ILE A 169 -18.33 2.19 -0.29
CA ILE A 169 -17.95 3.57 0.05
C ILE A 169 -17.31 4.33 -1.11
N GLY A 170 -17.25 5.66 -0.95
CA GLY A 170 -16.64 6.57 -1.90
C GLY A 170 -17.29 6.52 -3.28
N VAL A 171 -16.49 6.76 -4.31
CA VAL A 171 -16.92 6.77 -5.72
C VAL A 171 -17.33 5.37 -6.19
N ASP A 172 -16.79 4.33 -5.57
CA ASP A 172 -17.11 2.94 -5.90
C ASP A 172 -18.43 2.45 -5.26
N LYS A 173 -19.06 3.24 -4.38
CA LYS A 173 -20.31 2.87 -3.69
C LYS A 173 -21.42 2.53 -4.70
N GLY A 174 -21.91 1.29 -4.67
CA GLY A 174 -22.95 0.82 -5.59
C GLY A 174 -22.47 0.58 -7.02
N VAL A 175 -21.17 0.69 -7.30
CA VAL A 175 -20.59 0.46 -8.63
C VAL A 175 -19.92 -0.91 -8.70
N GLY A 176 -19.00 -1.20 -7.77
CA GLY A 176 -18.28 -2.47 -7.72
C GLY A 176 -17.31 -2.65 -8.89
N LYS A 177 -16.50 -1.62 -9.15
CA LYS A 177 -15.52 -1.58 -10.23
C LYS A 177 -14.44 -2.65 -10.05
N LEU A 178 -13.86 -3.08 -11.16
CA LEU A 178 -12.91 -4.19 -11.24
C LEU A 178 -11.47 -3.67 -11.25
N PRO A 179 -10.69 -3.84 -10.16
CA PRO A 179 -9.32 -3.35 -10.08
C PRO A 179 -8.34 -4.11 -10.98
N CYS A 180 -8.57 -5.41 -11.26
CA CYS A 180 -7.66 -6.21 -12.08
C CYS A 180 -8.20 -6.40 -13.51
N LYS A 181 -7.55 -5.78 -14.51
CA LYS A 181 -7.82 -5.90 -15.96
C LYS A 181 -9.28 -5.69 -16.39
N ASN A 182 -10.10 -5.04 -15.58
CA ASN A 182 -11.56 -5.05 -15.72
C ASN A 182 -12.17 -6.47 -15.80
N THR A 183 -11.53 -7.46 -15.16
CA THR A 183 -11.97 -8.87 -15.18
C THR A 183 -12.26 -9.42 -13.80
N SER A 184 -11.61 -8.94 -12.73
CA SER A 184 -11.90 -9.41 -11.37
C SER A 184 -11.62 -8.39 -10.27
N VAL A 185 -12.29 -8.58 -9.13
CA VAL A 185 -11.95 -7.94 -7.86
C VAL A 185 -11.09 -8.90 -7.05
N VAL A 186 -9.83 -8.54 -6.89
CA VAL A 186 -8.81 -9.30 -6.13
C VAL A 186 -8.02 -8.38 -5.20
N ASP A 187 -7.91 -7.10 -5.57
CA ASP A 187 -7.46 -6.02 -4.70
C ASP A 187 -8.60 -5.53 -3.81
N TYR A 188 -8.38 -5.54 -2.49
CA TYR A 188 -9.38 -5.10 -1.53
C TYR A 188 -8.82 -4.13 -0.50
N LEU A 189 -9.71 -3.29 0.01
CA LEU A 189 -9.58 -2.62 1.30
C LEU A 189 -10.55 -3.29 2.28
N LEU A 190 -10.03 -3.83 3.39
CA LEU A 190 -10.82 -4.36 4.49
C LEU A 190 -10.64 -3.44 5.70
N LEU A 191 -11.74 -3.12 6.38
CA LEU A 191 -11.74 -2.21 7.52
C LEU A 191 -12.55 -2.80 8.68
N SER A 192 -12.09 -2.62 9.92
CA SER A 192 -12.98 -2.73 11.08
C SER A 192 -14.09 -1.66 10.99
N SER A 193 -15.30 -1.95 11.48
CA SER A 193 -16.48 -1.09 11.33
C SER A 193 -16.21 0.40 11.63
N LYS A 194 -15.48 0.70 12.72
CA LYS A 194 -15.17 2.08 13.12
C LYS A 194 -14.39 2.88 12.08
N LEU A 195 -13.49 2.25 11.32
CA LEU A 195 -12.64 2.95 10.36
C LEU A 195 -13.42 3.46 9.13
N PHE A 196 -14.59 2.91 8.84
CA PHE A 196 -15.48 3.46 7.81
C PHE A 196 -15.83 4.93 8.07
N THR A 197 -15.94 5.34 9.34
CA THR A 197 -16.23 6.73 9.72
C THR A 197 -15.12 7.73 9.34
N LEU A 198 -13.90 7.22 9.15
CA LEU A 198 -12.74 8.01 8.78
C LEU A 198 -12.56 8.14 7.27
N VAL A 199 -13.16 7.27 6.46
CA VAL A 199 -12.99 7.34 5.01
C VAL A 199 -13.72 8.56 4.47
N LYS A 200 -12.97 9.50 3.87
CA LYS A 200 -13.52 10.63 3.11
C LYS A 200 -13.77 10.23 1.66
N GLU A 201 -12.79 9.56 1.06
CA GLU A 201 -12.81 9.17 -0.34
C GLU A 201 -12.27 7.75 -0.47
N PHE A 202 -12.87 7.00 -1.37
CA PHE A 202 -12.45 5.68 -1.80
C PHE A 202 -12.73 5.58 -3.29
N GLU A 203 -11.71 5.25 -4.07
CA GLU A 203 -11.84 5.07 -5.51
C GLU A 203 -10.91 3.96 -6.01
N ILE A 204 -11.37 3.24 -7.02
CA ILE A 204 -10.49 2.42 -7.87
C ILE A 204 -10.10 3.32 -9.03
N GLN A 205 -8.83 3.69 -9.11
CA GLN A 205 -8.31 4.61 -10.11
C GLN A 205 -8.40 4.03 -11.53
N GLN A 206 -8.07 4.85 -12.53
CA GLN A 206 -7.93 4.35 -13.89
C GLN A 206 -6.66 3.49 -13.97
N PHE A 207 -6.72 2.41 -14.75
CA PHE A 207 -5.54 1.59 -15.03
C PHE A 207 -4.43 2.44 -15.66
N ASP A 208 -3.23 2.35 -15.09
CA ASP A 208 -2.03 3.01 -15.60
C ASP A 208 -0.97 1.94 -15.95
N PRO A 209 -0.68 1.72 -17.25
CA PRO A 209 0.30 0.74 -17.69
C PRO A 209 1.74 1.06 -17.27
N LEU A 210 2.02 2.28 -16.78
CA LEU A 210 3.33 2.63 -16.23
C LEU A 210 3.51 2.14 -14.79
N LEU A 211 2.41 1.91 -14.07
CA LEU A 211 2.43 1.52 -12.65
C LEU A 211 2.13 0.04 -12.45
N SER A 212 1.37 -0.58 -13.35
CA SER A 212 1.05 -2.01 -13.29
C SER A 212 0.76 -2.57 -14.67
N ASP A 213 0.97 -3.87 -14.83
CA ASP A 213 0.61 -4.64 -16.01
C ASP A 213 -0.87 -5.05 -16.01
N VAL A 214 -1.48 -5.23 -14.83
CA VAL A 214 -2.85 -5.73 -14.71
C VAL A 214 -3.73 -5.04 -13.66
N HIS A 215 -3.17 -4.32 -12.68
CA HIS A 215 -3.92 -3.77 -11.55
C HIS A 215 -4.13 -2.25 -11.66
N SER A 216 -5.31 -1.79 -11.23
CA SER A 216 -5.63 -0.38 -10.98
C SER A 216 -5.44 -0.10 -9.50
N ALA A 217 -4.85 1.05 -9.17
CA ALA A 217 -4.64 1.44 -7.77
C ALA A 217 -5.98 1.67 -7.04
N ILE A 218 -6.10 1.21 -5.80
CA ILE A 218 -7.13 1.71 -4.88
C ILE A 218 -6.56 2.95 -4.21
N HIS A 219 -7.32 4.03 -4.22
CA HIS A 219 -6.97 5.27 -3.54
C HIS A 219 -7.97 5.54 -2.42
N ILE A 220 -7.45 5.92 -1.26
CA ILE A 220 -8.22 6.15 -0.05
C ILE A 220 -7.74 7.44 0.59
N THR A 221 -8.68 8.34 0.90
CA THR A 221 -8.42 9.53 1.71
C THR A 221 -9.06 9.33 3.07
N LEU A 222 -8.25 9.39 4.14
CA LEU A 222 -8.73 9.29 5.52
C LEU A 222 -8.84 10.68 6.19
N LYS A 223 -9.83 10.84 7.08
CA LYS A 223 -9.93 11.96 8.00
C LYS A 223 -8.74 11.92 8.95
N SER A 224 -8.01 13.02 9.01
CA SER A 224 -6.95 13.23 9.99
C SER A 224 -7.34 14.39 10.90
N GLN A 225 -7.03 14.26 12.19
CA GLN A 225 -7.09 15.38 13.10
C GLN A 225 -5.90 16.29 12.79
N SER A 226 -6.16 17.58 12.54
CA SER A 226 -5.09 18.56 12.36
C SER A 226 -4.27 18.64 13.64
N THR A 227 -3.21 17.85 13.74
CA THR A 227 -2.14 18.12 14.68
C THR A 227 -1.44 19.35 14.14
N SER A 228 -1.74 20.50 14.73
CA SER A 228 -0.81 21.63 14.69
C SER A 228 0.47 21.16 15.38
N HIS A 229 1.32 20.43 14.65
CA HIS A 229 2.68 20.21 15.07
C HIS A 229 3.28 21.59 15.20
N LYS A 230 3.42 22.06 16.44
CA LYS A 230 4.28 23.20 16.75
C LYS A 230 5.63 22.83 16.16
N ASN A 231 5.97 23.47 15.04
CA ASN A 231 7.32 23.48 14.52
C ASN A 231 8.18 24.14 15.59
N ASN A 232 8.67 23.35 16.54
CA ASN A 232 9.89 23.73 17.24
C ASN A 232 10.92 23.87 16.12
N SER A 233 11.41 25.09 15.96
CA SER A 233 12.44 25.47 15.01
C SER A 233 13.71 24.67 15.30
N VAL A 234 13.76 23.44 14.80
CA VAL A 234 15.02 22.77 14.53
C VAL A 234 15.57 23.53 13.34
N THR A 235 16.67 24.25 13.55
CA THR A 235 17.53 24.74 12.48
C THR A 235 17.99 23.52 11.68
N SER A 236 17.18 23.11 10.70
CA SER A 236 17.58 22.09 9.73
C SER A 236 18.63 22.73 8.85
N ASP A 237 19.81 22.11 8.77
CA ASP A 237 20.66 22.27 7.61
C ASP A 237 19.80 22.03 6.37
N GLN A 238 19.45 23.12 5.69
CA GLN A 238 18.67 23.08 4.47
C GLN A 238 19.57 22.53 3.39
N THR A 239 19.58 21.22 3.22
CA THR A 239 19.87 20.66 1.90
C THR A 239 18.82 21.24 0.95
N PRO A 240 19.22 22.00 -0.09
CA PRO A 240 18.26 22.64 -0.98
C PRO A 240 17.45 21.55 -1.68
N LYS A 241 16.20 21.38 -1.26
CA LYS A 241 15.23 20.50 -1.93
C LYS A 241 14.99 21.04 -3.33
N THR A 242 15.54 20.36 -4.33
CA THR A 242 15.33 20.67 -5.73
C THR A 242 13.99 20.12 -6.18
N ARG A 243 13.04 21.01 -6.48
CA ARG A 243 11.71 20.65 -7.00
C ARG A 243 11.76 20.57 -8.52
N TRP A 244 11.05 19.61 -9.12
CA TRP A 244 10.85 19.59 -10.57
C TRP A 244 10.08 20.84 -11.00
N HIS A 245 10.54 21.47 -12.08
CA HIS A 245 9.87 22.59 -12.72
C HIS A 245 9.77 22.31 -14.22
N ASP A 246 8.57 22.36 -14.79
CA ASP A 246 8.33 22.01 -16.20
C ASP A 246 9.12 22.88 -17.19
N ASN A 247 9.43 24.12 -16.81
CA ASN A 247 10.29 25.00 -17.59
C ASN A 247 11.73 24.48 -17.76
N LYS A 248 12.17 23.52 -16.94
CA LYS A 248 13.49 22.85 -17.02
C LYS A 248 13.43 21.48 -17.69
N ARG A 249 12.26 21.04 -18.20
CA ARG A 249 12.10 19.75 -18.88
C ARG A 249 13.11 19.56 -20.01
N ASN A 250 13.20 20.51 -20.93
CA ASN A 250 14.10 20.42 -22.08
C ASN A 250 15.57 20.43 -21.65
N GLN A 251 15.90 21.19 -20.59
CA GLN A 251 17.24 21.20 -20.02
C GLN A 251 17.62 19.82 -19.44
N PHE A 252 16.72 19.19 -18.68
CA PHE A 252 16.94 17.83 -18.17
C PHE A 252 17.15 16.82 -19.28
N VAL A 253 16.27 16.85 -20.30
CA VAL A 253 16.38 15.97 -21.47
C VAL A 253 17.72 16.16 -22.18
N ASN A 254 18.15 17.40 -22.38
CA ASN A 254 19.44 17.69 -23.00
C ASN A 254 20.62 17.18 -22.17
N THR A 255 20.56 17.32 -20.83
CA THR A 255 21.59 16.79 -19.93
C THR A 255 21.71 15.26 -20.02
N VAL A 256 20.59 14.55 -20.12
CA VAL A 256 20.59 13.10 -20.36
C VAL A 256 21.19 12.77 -21.73
N HIS A 257 20.81 13.50 -22.79
CA HIS A 257 21.33 13.30 -24.14
C HIS A 257 22.85 13.55 -24.24
N ASN A 258 23.36 14.50 -23.46
CA ASN A 258 24.79 14.79 -23.41
C ASN A 258 25.62 13.64 -22.79
N LYS A 259 24.98 12.67 -22.13
CA LYS A 259 25.62 11.45 -21.59
C LYS A 259 25.60 10.29 -22.57
N LYS A 260 25.70 10.60 -23.86
CA LYS A 260 25.58 9.64 -24.98
C LYS A 260 26.51 8.44 -24.86
N GLU A 261 27.74 8.63 -24.39
CA GLU A 261 28.71 7.53 -24.22
C GLU A 261 28.27 6.54 -23.14
N GLN A 262 27.78 7.03 -22.00
CA GLN A 262 27.26 6.21 -20.91
C GLN A 262 25.98 5.48 -21.33
N LEU A 263 25.09 6.16 -22.07
CA LEU A 263 23.91 5.54 -22.65
C LEU A 263 24.27 4.44 -23.65
N SER A 264 25.31 4.63 -24.45
CA SER A 264 25.80 3.63 -25.40
C SER A 264 26.40 2.41 -24.68
N ALA A 265 27.10 2.63 -23.56
CA ALA A 265 27.60 1.55 -22.71
C ALA A 265 26.45 0.73 -22.10
N ILE A 266 25.39 1.38 -21.61
CA ILE A 266 24.20 0.70 -21.09
C ILE A 266 23.50 -0.11 -22.19
N LEU A 267 23.38 0.44 -23.40
CA LEU A 267 22.79 -0.28 -24.53
C LEU A 267 23.61 -1.53 -24.91
N ASN A 268 24.94 -1.46 -24.84
CA ASN A 268 25.80 -2.60 -25.06
C ASN A 268 25.65 -3.64 -23.95
N ASP A 269 25.63 -3.23 -22.69
CA ASP A 269 25.40 -4.13 -21.55
C ASP A 269 24.03 -4.82 -21.66
N LEU A 270 22.98 -4.08 -22.05
CA LEU A 270 21.65 -4.65 -22.34
C LEU A 270 21.66 -5.63 -23.51
N HIS A 271 22.43 -5.36 -24.55
CA HIS A 271 22.54 -6.27 -25.70
C HIS A 271 23.28 -7.56 -25.34
N ILE A 272 24.32 -7.47 -24.52
CA ILE A 272 25.05 -8.62 -23.97
C ILE A 272 24.11 -9.46 -23.11
N LEU A 273 23.34 -8.83 -22.22
CA LEU A 273 22.35 -9.53 -21.39
C LEU A 273 21.28 -10.21 -22.22
N HIS A 274 20.78 -9.56 -23.26
CA HIS A 274 19.76 -10.12 -24.15
C HIS A 274 20.27 -11.30 -24.99
N SER A 275 21.56 -11.30 -25.30
CA SER A 275 22.22 -12.35 -26.11
C SER A 275 22.78 -13.49 -25.27
N SER A 276 22.74 -13.37 -23.94
CA SER A 276 23.20 -14.42 -23.02
C SER A 276 22.06 -15.39 -22.71
N ASP A 277 22.33 -16.69 -22.81
CA ASP A 277 21.36 -17.73 -22.41
C ASP A 277 21.11 -17.71 -20.89
N HIS A 278 22.06 -17.20 -20.10
CA HIS A 278 21.99 -17.14 -18.64
C HIS A 278 22.40 -15.74 -18.15
N CYS A 279 21.51 -15.07 -17.42
CA CYS A 279 21.72 -13.76 -16.83
C CYS A 279 21.72 -13.88 -15.30
N THR A 280 22.66 -13.24 -14.62
CA THR A 280 22.74 -13.20 -13.16
C THR A 280 22.10 -11.93 -12.60
N GLN A 281 21.65 -11.99 -11.33
CA GLN A 281 21.09 -10.82 -10.63
C GLN A 281 22.07 -9.64 -10.61
N HIS A 282 23.36 -9.91 -10.40
CA HIS A 282 24.40 -8.87 -10.36
C HIS A 282 24.52 -8.08 -11.67
N GLU A 283 24.34 -8.75 -12.82
CA GLU A 283 24.41 -8.08 -14.12
C GLU A 283 23.18 -7.19 -14.38
N ILE A 284 22.00 -7.63 -13.91
CA ILE A 284 20.78 -6.81 -13.93
C ILE A 284 20.96 -5.58 -13.04
N ASP A 285 21.43 -5.78 -11.80
CA ASP A 285 21.65 -4.71 -10.83
C ASP A 285 22.62 -3.66 -11.38
N LYS A 286 23.70 -4.09 -12.03
CA LYS A 286 24.68 -3.19 -12.67
C LYS A 286 24.03 -2.27 -13.72
N VAL A 287 23.15 -2.82 -14.56
CA VAL A 287 22.44 -2.04 -15.58
C VAL A 287 21.46 -1.06 -14.95
N VAL A 288 20.70 -1.53 -13.95
CA VAL A 288 19.73 -0.69 -13.22
C VAL A 288 20.44 0.47 -12.52
N ASP A 289 21.55 0.20 -11.84
CA ASP A 289 22.37 1.22 -11.18
C ASP A 289 22.92 2.23 -12.18
N SER A 290 23.43 1.77 -13.33
CA SER A 290 23.95 2.65 -14.39
C SER A 290 22.88 3.59 -14.95
N ILE A 291 21.65 3.08 -15.17
CA ILE A 291 20.51 3.90 -15.58
C ILE A 291 20.17 4.92 -14.48
N GLY A 292 20.12 4.47 -13.23
CA GLY A 292 19.86 5.31 -12.07
C GLY A 292 20.87 6.46 -11.95
N GLU A 293 22.16 6.16 -12.10
CA GLU A 293 23.25 7.14 -12.05
C GLU A 293 23.10 8.23 -13.11
N ILE A 294 22.78 7.87 -14.36
CA ILE A 294 22.55 8.85 -15.44
C ILE A 294 21.40 9.79 -15.07
N LEU A 295 20.29 9.25 -14.57
CA LEU A 295 19.11 10.04 -14.27
C LEU A 295 19.30 10.94 -13.05
N VAL A 296 19.96 10.44 -12.01
CA VAL A 296 20.29 11.21 -10.80
C VAL A 296 21.29 12.31 -11.11
N SER A 297 22.39 11.99 -11.78
CA SER A 297 23.41 12.99 -12.14
C SER A 297 22.84 14.07 -13.06
N SER A 298 21.97 13.69 -14.02
CA SER A 298 21.32 14.66 -14.90
C SER A 298 20.33 15.56 -14.16
N ALA A 299 19.68 15.02 -13.12
CA ALA A 299 18.81 15.81 -12.24
C ALA A 299 19.64 16.79 -11.40
N ASN A 300 20.76 16.34 -10.85
CA ASN A 300 21.66 17.19 -10.08
C ASN A 300 22.18 18.37 -10.92
N GLU A 301 22.61 18.13 -12.15
CA GLU A 301 23.07 19.17 -13.08
C GLU A 301 21.95 20.15 -13.49
N THR A 302 20.72 19.67 -13.61
CA THR A 302 19.59 20.50 -14.07
C THR A 302 18.99 21.33 -12.93
N PHE A 303 18.93 20.77 -11.73
CA PHE A 303 18.15 21.34 -10.63
C PHE A 303 18.99 21.96 -9.51
N ILE A 304 20.25 21.54 -9.28
CA ILE A 304 21.08 22.09 -8.19
C ILE A 304 21.80 23.37 -8.67
N LYS A 305 21.63 24.47 -7.93
CA LYS A 305 22.41 25.71 -8.12
C LYS A 305 23.84 25.49 -7.61
N LYS A 306 24.85 25.69 -8.46
CA LYS A 306 26.24 25.88 -8.01
C LYS A 306 26.31 27.17 -7.19
N HIS A 307 26.53 27.08 -5.88
CA HIS A 307 27.18 28.16 -5.15
C HIS A 307 28.19 27.62 -4.13
N ALA A 308 29.39 28.20 -4.26
CA ALA A 308 30.48 28.37 -3.29
C ALA A 308 31.20 27.12 -2.76
N LEU A 309 32.40 26.93 -3.30
CA LEU A 309 33.58 26.39 -2.62
C LEU A 309 33.71 26.93 -1.18
N GLN A 310 33.83 26.05 -0.19
CA GLN A 310 34.78 26.20 0.92
C GLN A 310 34.92 24.88 1.70
N HIS A 311 36.17 24.62 2.11
CA HIS A 311 36.72 23.41 2.73
C HIS A 311 35.91 22.76 3.87
N LYS A 312 35.87 21.42 3.87
CA LYS A 312 36.38 20.62 5.01
C LYS A 312 36.66 19.17 4.62
N GLU A 313 37.82 18.70 5.05
CA GLU A 313 38.38 17.37 4.83
C GLU A 313 37.60 16.25 5.54
N LEU A 314 37.62 15.09 4.88
CA LEU A 314 37.75 13.71 5.40
C LEU A 314 37.03 13.34 6.70
N THR A 315 35.96 12.55 6.57
CA THR A 315 35.89 11.24 7.23
C THR A 315 35.28 10.20 6.28
N ARG A 316 36.03 9.13 6.02
CA ARG A 316 35.56 7.90 5.39
C ARG A 316 34.47 7.30 6.26
N ASN A 317 33.35 6.91 5.65
CA ASN A 317 32.61 5.71 6.04
C ASN A 317 31.94 5.12 4.79
N HIS A 318 32.35 3.91 4.46
CA HIS A 318 31.71 3.05 3.46
C HIS A 318 30.37 2.57 4.01
N GLY A 319 29.31 2.69 3.21
CA GLY A 319 27.98 2.17 3.54
C GLY A 319 27.02 2.37 2.37
N ILE A 320 26.77 1.28 1.66
CA ILE A 320 26.00 1.14 0.42
C ILE A 320 24.60 1.74 0.55
N GLN A 321 24.26 2.71 -0.33
CA GLN A 321 22.92 3.28 -0.41
C GLN A 321 22.62 3.73 -1.85
N ASN A 322 22.43 2.78 -2.76
CA ASN A 322 21.92 3.04 -4.11
C ASN A 322 20.69 2.16 -4.36
N SER A 323 19.66 2.76 -4.99
CA SER A 323 18.36 2.22 -5.45
C SER A 323 17.09 2.73 -4.73
N VAL A 324 16.83 4.05 -4.72
CA VAL A 324 15.48 4.62 -4.41
C VAL A 324 15.06 5.79 -5.33
N THR A 325 15.90 6.27 -6.25
CA THR A 325 15.74 7.60 -6.87
C THR A 325 14.80 7.71 -8.08
N MET A 326 14.08 6.65 -8.47
CA MET A 326 13.24 6.67 -9.69
C MET A 326 11.73 6.90 -9.46
N LEU A 327 11.21 6.77 -8.23
CA LEU A 327 9.76 6.83 -7.98
C LEU A 327 9.26 8.17 -7.40
N GLU A 328 10.15 9.11 -7.07
CA GLU A 328 9.73 10.39 -6.47
C GLU A 328 9.10 11.39 -7.46
N LYS A 329 9.23 11.18 -8.78
CA LYS A 329 8.95 12.22 -9.79
C LYS A 329 7.49 12.42 -10.19
N ASN A 330 6.57 11.54 -9.83
CA ASN A 330 5.14 11.69 -10.21
C ASN A 330 4.21 12.18 -9.09
N PHE A 331 4.72 12.43 -7.88
CA PHE A 331 3.90 12.83 -6.73
C PHE A 331 4.01 14.32 -6.39
N THR A 332 3.62 15.21 -7.31
CA THR A 332 3.42 16.64 -6.95
C THR A 332 2.15 17.25 -7.51
N LYS A 333 0.99 16.79 -7.00
CA LYS A 333 -0.12 17.67 -6.62
C LYS A 333 -1.18 16.87 -5.85
N GLN A 334 -1.19 17.01 -4.53
CA GLN A 334 -2.40 17.16 -3.71
C GLN A 334 -1.97 17.26 -2.25
N GLU A 335 -2.32 18.40 -1.64
CA GLU A 335 -2.37 18.54 -0.20
C GLU A 335 -3.47 17.60 0.29
N ASN A 336 -3.09 16.41 0.76
CA ASN A 336 -3.80 15.61 1.76
C ASN A 336 -2.93 14.40 2.15
N ASN A 337 -3.24 13.85 3.31
CA ASN A 337 -2.57 12.69 3.92
C ASN A 337 -2.88 11.39 3.14
N THR A 338 -2.45 11.33 1.88
CA THR A 338 -2.62 10.17 1.00
C THR A 338 -1.55 9.12 1.28
N ILE A 339 -1.98 7.89 1.56
CA ILE A 339 -1.13 6.71 1.56
C ILE A 339 -1.28 6.10 0.16
N TYR A 340 -0.18 6.04 -0.59
CA TYR A 340 -0.13 5.36 -1.88
C TYR A 340 0.43 3.95 -1.65
N TYR A 341 -0.21 2.94 -2.24
CA TYR A 341 0.35 1.60 -2.31
C TYR A 341 0.47 1.19 -3.78
N SER A 342 1.56 0.50 -4.10
CA SER A 342 1.84 -0.09 -5.40
C SER A 342 2.37 -1.49 -5.12
N VAL A 343 1.68 -2.51 -5.61
CA VAL A 343 2.17 -3.90 -5.58
C VAL A 343 2.84 -4.14 -6.92
N GLN A 344 4.15 -4.41 -6.92
CA GLN A 344 4.84 -4.98 -8.07
C GLN A 344 5.11 -6.44 -7.76
N ALA A 345 4.42 -7.34 -8.46
CA ALA A 345 4.76 -8.75 -8.44
C ALA A 345 6.09 -8.94 -9.19
N PRO A 346 7.07 -9.66 -8.63
CA PRO A 346 8.17 -10.19 -9.43
C PRO A 346 7.62 -11.27 -10.36
N VAL A 347 7.94 -11.17 -11.66
CA VAL A 347 7.64 -12.18 -12.69
C VAL A 347 8.41 -13.46 -12.41
#